data_AF-A0A1J0PEH6-F1
#
_entry.id   AF-A0A1J0PEH6-F1
#
_cell.length_a   1.000
_cell.length_b   1.000
_cell.length_c   1.000
_cell.angle_alpha   90.00
_cell.angle_beta   90.00
_cell.angle_gamma   90.00
#
_symmetry.space_group_name_H-M   'P 1'
#
loop_
_entity.id
_entity.type
_entity.pdbx_description
1 polymer ?
#
loop_
_entity_poly.entity_id
_entity_poly.type
_entity_poly.pdbx_seq_one_letter_code
_entity_poly.pdbx_strand_id
1 'polypeptide(L)'
;MKVFLADASVDELPVEHPGLSFTKKFLACWEDDTHTTLDAWVDSTQADDRKADLMLQMDIEGAEYQVLASVSDALLSRFRIIIIEFHHLDHLWNQGFLYLVAPIFKRLLRSHYCVHLHPNNCCGSIVRGGLEIPRIMEFTFLRKDRVSAAASPLHRFPHPLDVDNTSRPQLVLPECWWKPTL
;
A
#
# COMPACT_ATOMS: atom_id res chain seq x y z
N MET A 1 -6.03 20.11 -5.36
CA MET A 1 -5.17 19.17 -4.62
C MET A 1 -3.81 19.18 -5.29
N LYS A 2 -2.70 19.34 -4.55
CA LYS A 2 -1.36 19.13 -5.12
C LYS A 2 -1.06 17.62 -5.10
N VAL A 3 -0.39 17.12 -6.13
CA VAL A 3 0.01 15.71 -6.26
C VAL A 3 1.50 15.67 -6.51
N PHE A 4 2.19 14.83 -5.75
CA PHE A 4 3.63 14.61 -5.87
C PHE A 4 3.84 13.17 -6.35
N LEU A 5 4.68 13.01 -7.37
CA LEU A 5 4.96 11.73 -8.02
C LEU A 5 6.47 11.49 -7.98
N ALA A 6 6.87 10.28 -7.60
CA ALA A 6 8.27 9.86 -7.59
C ALA A 6 8.42 8.55 -8.37
N ASP A 7 9.22 8.59 -9.43
CA ASP A 7 9.54 7.43 -10.23
C ASP A 7 10.84 7.73 -11.00
N ALA A 8 11.87 6.90 -10.85
CA ALA A 8 13.12 7.06 -11.60
C ALA A 8 13.16 6.23 -12.89
N SER A 9 12.13 5.43 -13.17
CA SER A 9 12.01 4.62 -14.39
C SER A 9 11.55 5.42 -15.61
N VAL A 10 10.93 6.59 -15.40
CA VAL A 10 10.47 7.51 -16.44
C VAL A 10 11.25 8.82 -16.41
N ASP A 11 11.41 9.45 -17.57
CA ASP A 11 12.12 10.73 -17.68
C ASP A 11 11.27 11.92 -17.20
N GLU A 12 9.97 11.89 -17.49
CA GLU A 12 9.01 12.93 -17.17
C GLU A 12 7.58 12.39 -17.08
N LEU A 13 6.65 13.22 -16.58
CA LEU A 13 5.24 12.89 -16.56
C LEU A 13 4.62 12.95 -17.96
N PRO A 14 3.66 12.07 -18.29
CA PRO A 14 3.00 12.08 -19.60
C PRO A 14 2.12 13.32 -19.82
N VAL A 15 1.82 14.09 -18.77
CA VAL A 15 0.97 15.28 -18.81
C VAL A 15 1.58 16.36 -17.92
N GLU A 16 1.77 17.55 -18.49
CA GLU A 16 2.10 18.75 -17.73
C GLU A 16 0.84 19.32 -17.08
N HIS A 17 0.87 19.53 -15.77
CA HIS A 17 -0.22 20.15 -15.05
C HIS A 17 0.30 20.88 -13.79
N PRO A 18 -0.15 22.12 -13.51
CA PRO A 18 0.40 22.94 -12.42
C PRO A 18 0.17 22.37 -11.02
N GLY A 19 -0.77 21.44 -10.88
CA GLY A 19 -1.01 20.71 -9.63
C GLY A 19 -0.13 19.46 -9.44
N LEU A 20 0.69 19.09 -10.43
CA LEU A 20 1.59 17.94 -10.38
C LEU A 20 3.02 18.41 -10.11
N SER A 21 3.76 17.62 -9.35
CA SER A 21 5.19 17.81 -9.11
C SER A 21 5.88 16.45 -9.19
N PHE A 22 6.95 16.38 -9.96
CA PHE A 22 7.64 15.12 -10.24
C PHE A 22 9.04 15.11 -9.64
N THR A 23 9.45 13.97 -9.10
CA THR A 23 10.79 13.71 -8.58
C THR A 23 11.32 12.44 -9.22
N LYS A 24 12.41 12.54 -9.99
CA LYS A 24 13.01 11.38 -10.65
C LYS A 24 13.89 10.59 -9.69
N LYS A 25 13.28 9.94 -8.69
CA LYS A 25 13.93 9.07 -7.71
C LYS A 25 13.06 7.86 -7.38
N PHE A 26 13.69 6.73 -7.05
CA PHE A 26 13.02 5.60 -6.43
C PHE A 26 12.86 5.81 -4.92
N LEU A 27 11.77 5.30 -4.34
CA LEU A 27 11.62 5.23 -2.89
C LEU A 27 12.38 4.02 -2.34
N ALA A 28 13.12 4.23 -1.26
CA ALA A 28 13.93 3.20 -0.61
C ALA A 28 14.05 3.43 0.90
N CYS A 29 14.83 2.59 1.58
CA CYS A 29 15.22 2.79 2.98
C CYS A 29 16.56 3.51 3.17
N TRP A 30 17.15 4.04 2.09
CA TRP A 30 18.37 4.83 2.09
C TRP A 30 18.26 6.03 1.12
N GLU A 31 19.28 6.88 1.10
CA GLU A 31 19.39 8.00 0.17
C GLU A 31 20.68 7.89 -0.63
N ASP A 32 20.58 8.13 -1.94
CA ASP A 32 21.71 8.29 -2.85
C ASP A 32 21.27 9.17 -4.05
N ASP A 33 22.02 9.16 -5.15
CA ASP A 33 21.72 9.96 -6.33
C ASP A 33 20.37 9.58 -6.99
N THR A 34 19.97 8.30 -6.93
CA THR A 34 18.77 7.77 -7.59
C THR A 34 17.65 7.36 -6.61
N HIS A 35 17.93 7.28 -5.31
CA HIS A 35 16.99 6.87 -4.27
C HIS A 35 16.75 7.96 -3.23
N THR A 36 15.59 7.91 -2.59
CA THR A 36 15.25 8.74 -1.43
C THR A 36 14.33 7.96 -0.47
N THR A 37 14.32 8.35 0.80
CA THR A 37 13.35 7.82 1.76
C THR A 37 12.01 8.53 1.61
N LEU A 38 10.91 7.89 2.02
CA LEU A 38 9.59 8.53 1.99
C LEU A 38 9.55 9.79 2.85
N ASP A 39 10.24 9.79 4.00
CA ASP A 39 10.40 10.95 4.87
C ASP A 39 11.11 12.12 4.18
N ALA A 40 12.32 11.87 3.64
CA ALA A 40 13.09 12.90 2.96
C ALA A 40 12.33 13.45 1.74
N TRP A 41 11.66 12.56 0.98
CA TRP A 41 10.87 12.97 -0.16
C TRP A 41 9.70 13.87 0.24
N VAL A 42 8.87 13.47 1.22
CA VAL A 42 7.75 14.30 1.67
C VAL A 42 8.24 15.62 2.24
N ASP A 43 9.34 15.64 3.00
CA ASP A 43 9.92 16.86 3.54
C ASP A 43 10.48 17.80 2.46
N SER A 44 10.91 17.25 1.32
CA SER A 44 11.31 18.04 0.14
C SER A 44 10.14 18.71 -0.58
N THR A 45 8.90 18.22 -0.36
CA THR A 45 7.72 18.82 -0.97
C THR A 45 7.32 20.08 -0.22
N GLN A 46 6.83 21.11 -0.92
CA GLN A 46 6.26 22.33 -0.32
C GLN A 46 4.89 22.08 0.35
N ALA A 47 4.69 20.90 0.94
CA ALA A 47 3.55 20.62 1.82
C ALA A 47 3.82 21.30 3.18
N ASP A 48 3.84 22.64 3.18
CA ASP A 48 4.29 23.48 4.30
C ASP A 48 3.48 23.26 5.60
N ASP A 49 2.27 22.72 5.50
CA ASP A 49 1.50 22.33 6.67
C ASP A 49 1.85 20.91 7.11
N ARG A 50 2.79 20.81 8.07
CA ARG A 50 3.13 19.56 8.75
C ARG A 50 1.94 18.89 9.46
N LYS A 51 0.82 19.60 9.66
CA LYS A 51 -0.43 19.05 10.23
C LYS A 51 -1.44 18.66 9.17
N ALA A 52 -1.19 18.94 7.89
CA ALA A 52 -2.09 18.52 6.82
C ALA A 52 -2.12 16.99 6.72
N ASP A 53 -3.33 16.48 6.51
CA ASP A 53 -3.54 15.08 6.20
C ASP A 53 -3.07 14.79 4.78
N LEU A 54 -2.38 13.66 4.64
CA LEU A 54 -1.85 13.18 3.37
C LEU A 54 -2.62 11.96 2.88
N MET A 55 -2.51 11.68 1.58
CA MET A 55 -2.88 10.42 0.97
C MET A 55 -1.65 9.84 0.29
N LEU A 56 -1.37 8.55 0.55
CA LEU A 56 -0.30 7.81 -0.10
C LEU A 56 -0.93 6.81 -1.07
N GLN A 57 -0.44 6.77 -2.30
CA GLN A 57 -0.60 5.64 -3.21
C GLN A 57 0.80 5.10 -3.52
N MET A 58 0.98 3.78 -3.46
CA MET A 58 2.28 3.14 -3.68
C MET A 58 2.11 1.81 -4.41
N ASP A 59 2.81 1.70 -5.52
CA ASP A 59 2.94 0.51 -6.33
C ASP A 59 4.36 0.58 -6.90
N ILE A 60 5.28 -0.18 -6.31
CA ILE A 60 6.72 -0.06 -6.57
C ILE A 60 7.40 -1.45 -6.61
N GLU A 61 6.67 -2.44 -7.14
CA GLU A 61 7.22 -3.73 -7.58
C GLU A 61 8.06 -4.47 -6.52
N GLY A 62 7.61 -4.45 -5.24
CA GLY A 62 8.25 -5.16 -4.13
C GLY A 62 9.05 -4.28 -3.17
N ALA A 63 9.35 -3.03 -3.53
CA ALA A 63 10.03 -2.09 -2.64
C ALA A 63 9.12 -1.57 -1.51
N GLU A 64 7.82 -1.88 -1.53
CA GLU A 64 6.84 -1.38 -0.54
C GLU A 64 7.26 -1.73 0.88
N TYR A 65 7.74 -2.96 1.10
CA TYR A 65 8.15 -3.43 2.42
C TYR A 65 9.34 -2.65 2.98
N GLN A 66 10.32 -2.30 2.14
CA GLN A 66 11.49 -1.55 2.60
C GLN A 66 11.11 -0.11 2.96
N VAL A 67 10.28 0.52 2.15
CA VAL A 67 9.77 1.88 2.41
C VAL A 67 8.91 1.91 3.67
N LEU A 68 8.00 0.94 3.83
CA LEU A 68 7.17 0.83 5.03
C LEU A 68 7.95 0.44 6.28
N ALA A 69 9.11 -0.22 6.15
CA ALA A 69 9.97 -0.50 7.29
C ALA A 69 10.72 0.76 7.76
N SER A 70 11.15 1.63 6.84
CA SER A 70 11.96 2.82 7.14
C SER A 70 11.15 4.06 7.49
N VAL A 71 9.91 4.19 7.01
CA VAL A 71 9.09 5.39 7.23
C VAL A 71 8.94 5.72 8.72
N SER A 72 9.03 6.99 9.10
CA SER A 72 8.84 7.38 10.50
C SER A 72 7.39 7.25 10.96
N ASP A 73 7.16 6.93 12.24
CA ASP A 73 5.82 6.94 12.84
C ASP A 73 5.15 8.32 12.73
N ALA A 74 5.95 9.40 12.77
CA ALA A 74 5.47 10.77 12.62
C ALA A 74 4.87 10.98 11.23
N LEU A 75 5.58 10.61 10.16
CA LEU A 75 5.05 10.71 8.81
C LEU A 75 3.91 9.72 8.56
N LEU A 76 4.06 8.48 9.00
CA LEU A 76 3.03 7.44 8.83
C LEU A 76 1.68 7.89 9.40
N SER A 77 1.69 8.58 10.55
CA SER A 77 0.49 9.12 11.18
C SER A 77 -0.17 10.26 10.41
N ARG A 78 0.55 10.97 9.52
CA ARG A 78 -0.02 12.04 8.68
C ARG A 78 -0.84 11.50 7.53
N PHE A 79 -0.57 10.28 7.06
CA PHE A 79 -1.37 9.68 6.02
C PHE A 79 -2.73 9.28 6.57
N ARG A 80 -3.76 10.04 6.17
CA ARG A 80 -5.16 9.70 6.49
C ARG A 80 -5.57 8.43 5.77
N ILE A 81 -5.16 8.31 4.50
CA ILE A 81 -5.46 7.18 3.62
C ILE A 81 -4.14 6.70 3.02
N ILE A 82 -3.95 5.39 2.99
CA ILE A 82 -2.80 4.74 2.35
C ILE A 82 -3.35 3.64 1.44
N ILE A 83 -3.00 3.68 0.16
CA ILE A 83 -3.37 2.68 -0.86
C ILE A 83 -2.06 2.06 -1.34
N ILE A 84 -1.90 0.75 -1.16
CA ILE A 84 -0.65 0.07 -1.52
C ILE A 84 -0.97 -1.23 -2.25
N GLU A 85 -0.38 -1.42 -3.43
CA GLU A 85 -0.31 -2.73 -4.06
C GLU A 85 0.88 -3.52 -3.49
N PHE A 86 0.60 -4.55 -2.70
CA PHE A 86 1.64 -5.39 -2.13
C PHE A 86 2.02 -6.50 -3.10
N HIS A 87 3.26 -6.44 -3.57
CA HIS A 87 3.88 -7.46 -4.39
C HIS A 87 4.38 -8.66 -3.57
N HIS A 88 4.52 -9.81 -4.23
CA HIS A 88 5.14 -11.03 -3.68
C HIS A 88 4.49 -11.58 -2.40
N LEU A 89 3.17 -11.41 -2.24
CA LEU A 89 2.45 -11.92 -1.06
C LEU A 89 2.53 -13.45 -0.96
N ASP A 90 2.71 -14.16 -2.06
CA ASP A 90 2.95 -15.60 -2.05
C ASP A 90 4.23 -16.00 -1.32
N HIS A 91 5.18 -15.08 -1.13
CA HIS A 91 6.36 -15.32 -0.30
C HIS A 91 6.05 -15.39 1.20
N LEU A 92 4.82 -15.09 1.66
CA LEU A 92 4.41 -15.31 3.05
C LEU A 92 4.53 -16.79 3.49
N TRP A 93 4.60 -17.72 2.54
CA TRP A 93 4.92 -19.14 2.80
C TRP A 93 6.39 -19.38 3.19
N ASN A 94 7.27 -18.42 2.93
CA ASN A 94 8.66 -18.45 3.36
C ASN A 94 8.76 -17.83 4.77
N GLN A 95 9.25 -18.62 5.73
CA GLN A 95 9.34 -18.18 7.13
C GLN A 95 10.24 -16.94 7.30
N GLY A 96 11.32 -16.82 6.54
CA GLY A 96 12.21 -15.66 6.59
C GLY A 96 11.52 -14.39 6.10
N PHE A 97 10.82 -14.48 4.97
CA PHE A 97 10.02 -13.35 4.46
C PHE A 97 8.92 -12.96 5.44
N LEU A 98 8.16 -13.94 5.97
CA LEU A 98 7.13 -13.70 6.97
C LEU A 98 7.68 -12.99 8.22
N TYR A 99 8.86 -13.40 8.70
CA TYR A 99 9.51 -12.76 9.84
C TYR A 99 9.86 -11.29 9.59
N LEU A 100 10.23 -10.95 8.35
CA LEU A 100 10.53 -9.57 7.95
C LEU A 100 9.26 -8.71 7.81
N VAL A 101 8.20 -9.24 7.21
CA VAL A 101 7.01 -8.43 6.87
C VAL A 101 5.97 -8.35 7.97
N ALA A 102 5.84 -9.37 8.83
CA ALA A 102 4.83 -9.37 9.90
C ALA A 102 4.96 -8.17 10.87
N PRO A 103 6.17 -7.74 11.30
CA PRO A 103 6.33 -6.53 12.11
C PRO A 103 5.90 -5.25 11.39
N ILE A 104 6.08 -5.17 10.07
CA ILE A 104 5.68 -4.01 9.26
C ILE A 104 4.17 -3.84 9.29
N PHE A 105 3.42 -4.90 8.98
CA PHE A 105 1.95 -4.88 9.08
C PHE A 105 1.49 -4.63 10.51
N LYS A 106 2.13 -5.25 11.51
CA LYS A 106 1.81 -5.00 12.93
C LYS A 106 1.99 -3.52 13.28
N ARG A 107 3.03 -2.85 12.76
CA ARG A 107 3.25 -1.41 12.98
C ARG A 107 2.17 -0.57 12.28
N LEU A 108 1.91 -0.82 11.00
CA LEU A 108 0.90 -0.11 10.21
C LEU A 108 -0.50 -0.21 10.84
N LEU A 109 -0.88 -1.41 11.30
CA LEU A 109 -2.16 -1.68 11.93
C LEU A 109 -2.32 -1.07 13.33
N ARG A 110 -1.29 -0.42 13.90
CA ARG A 110 -1.43 0.34 15.16
C ARG A 110 -2.26 1.61 14.95
N SER A 111 -1.98 2.35 13.88
CA SER A 111 -2.58 3.65 13.56
C SER A 111 -3.66 3.61 12.48
N HIS A 112 -3.73 2.53 11.71
CA HIS A 112 -4.67 2.39 10.60
C HIS A 112 -5.48 1.10 10.68
N TYR A 113 -6.68 1.11 10.11
CA TYR A 113 -7.45 -0.09 9.78
C TYR A 113 -7.27 -0.40 8.30
N CYS A 114 -7.08 -1.68 7.95
CA CYS A 114 -7.30 -2.12 6.58
C CYS A 114 -8.82 -2.14 6.33
N VAL A 115 -9.29 -1.32 5.40
CA VAL A 115 -10.72 -1.11 5.13
C VAL A 115 -11.16 -1.68 3.78
N HIS A 116 -10.21 -2.02 2.92
CA HIS A 116 -10.48 -2.64 1.62
C HIS A 116 -9.27 -3.46 1.17
N LEU A 117 -9.57 -4.61 0.56
CA LEU A 117 -8.65 -5.59 0.04
C LEU A 117 -9.15 -6.02 -1.34
N HIS A 118 -8.34 -5.86 -2.37
CA HIS A 118 -8.69 -6.25 -3.72
C HIS A 118 -7.56 -7.07 -4.36
N PRO A 119 -7.75 -8.38 -4.56
CA PRO A 119 -6.76 -9.21 -5.25
C PRO A 119 -6.58 -8.79 -6.71
N ASN A 120 -5.33 -8.61 -7.13
CA ASN A 120 -5.03 -8.28 -8.52
C ASN A 120 -5.18 -9.54 -9.40
N ASN A 121 -6.05 -9.46 -10.41
CA ASN A 121 -6.35 -10.60 -11.29
C ASN A 121 -5.22 -10.94 -12.29
N CYS A 122 -4.10 -10.20 -12.29
CA CYS A 122 -2.96 -10.45 -13.19
C CYS A 122 -2.22 -11.76 -12.91
N CYS A 123 -2.22 -12.23 -11.66
CA CYS A 123 -1.13 -13.08 -11.20
C CYS A 123 -1.62 -14.32 -10.41
N GLY A 124 -2.92 -14.38 -10.11
CA GLY A 124 -3.56 -15.51 -9.45
C GLY A 124 -3.13 -15.66 -7.98
N SER A 125 -3.35 -16.85 -7.44
CA SER A 125 -3.11 -17.20 -6.04
C SER A 125 -2.32 -18.51 -5.90
N ILE A 126 -1.80 -18.75 -4.69
CA ILE A 126 -1.22 -20.03 -4.29
C ILE A 126 -2.00 -20.59 -3.11
N VAL A 127 -2.40 -21.86 -3.21
CA VAL A 127 -3.10 -22.59 -2.16
C VAL A 127 -2.15 -23.57 -1.48
N ARG A 128 -2.03 -23.49 -0.15
CA ARG A 128 -1.27 -24.45 0.66
C ARG A 128 -1.87 -24.54 2.06
N GLY A 129 -1.99 -25.75 2.62
CA GLY A 129 -2.45 -25.94 4.00
C GLY A 129 -3.83 -25.36 4.31
N GLY A 130 -4.73 -25.29 3.32
CA GLY A 130 -6.06 -24.70 3.48
C GLY A 130 -6.11 -23.16 3.44
N LEU A 131 -4.98 -22.48 3.22
CA LEU A 131 -4.93 -21.04 2.99
C LEU A 131 -4.67 -20.77 1.51
N GLU A 132 -5.31 -19.71 1.01
CA GLU A 132 -5.10 -19.19 -0.34
C GLU A 132 -4.56 -17.76 -0.24
N ILE A 133 -3.42 -17.53 -0.87
CA ILE A 133 -2.72 -16.24 -0.87
C ILE A 133 -2.64 -15.75 -2.31
N PRO A 134 -3.37 -14.69 -2.68
CA PRO A 134 -3.14 -13.97 -3.94
C PRO A 134 -1.70 -13.46 -3.98
N ARG A 135 -1.05 -13.51 -5.15
CA ARG A 135 0.35 -13.06 -5.28
C ARG A 135 0.52 -11.56 -5.11
N ILE A 136 -0.50 -10.81 -5.53
CA ILE A 136 -0.54 -9.35 -5.53
C ILE A 136 -1.95 -8.92 -5.12
N MET A 137 -2.04 -7.95 -4.21
CA MET A 137 -3.33 -7.32 -3.87
C MET A 137 -3.13 -5.85 -3.54
N GLU A 138 -4.13 -5.04 -3.88
CA GLU A 138 -4.25 -3.66 -3.42
C GLU A 138 -4.93 -3.63 -2.05
N PHE A 139 -4.34 -2.87 -1.12
CA PHE A 139 -4.85 -2.65 0.22
C PHE A 139 -5.12 -1.16 0.41
N THR A 140 -6.32 -0.83 0.89
CA THR A 140 -6.59 0.52 1.42
C THR A 140 -6.60 0.50 2.94
N PHE A 141 -5.83 1.40 3.53
CA PHE A 141 -5.80 1.66 4.96
C PHE A 141 -6.36 3.05 5.27
N LEU A 142 -7.19 3.13 6.30
CA LEU A 142 -7.76 4.36 6.83
C LEU A 142 -7.26 4.59 8.25
N ARG A 143 -6.77 5.79 8.55
CA ARG A 143 -6.32 6.16 9.90
C ARG A 143 -7.46 6.02 10.90
N LYS A 144 -7.18 5.42 12.06
CA LYS A 144 -8.22 4.99 13.02
C LYS A 144 -9.06 6.15 13.59
N ASP A 145 -8.49 7.34 13.70
CA ASP A 145 -9.19 8.56 14.14
C ASP A 145 -10.28 9.02 13.16
N ARG A 146 -10.35 8.43 11.96
CA ARG A 146 -11.38 8.70 10.94
C ARG A 146 -12.48 7.65 10.86
N VAL A 147 -12.40 6.58 11.65
CA VAL A 147 -13.41 5.51 11.64
C VAL A 147 -14.44 5.74 12.74
N SER A 148 -15.72 5.74 12.36
CA SER A 148 -16.82 5.80 13.33
C SER A 148 -17.02 4.47 14.04
N ALA A 149 -17.55 4.50 15.26
CA ALA A 149 -17.86 3.29 16.03
C ALA A 149 -18.90 2.36 15.36
N ALA A 150 -19.59 2.82 14.31
CA ALA A 150 -20.58 2.04 13.57
C ALA A 150 -19.98 1.20 12.42
N ALA A 151 -18.67 1.26 12.19
CA ALA A 151 -18.03 0.47 11.14
C ALA A 151 -18.04 -1.03 11.47
N SER A 152 -18.49 -1.84 10.53
CA SER A 152 -18.51 -3.31 10.62
C SER A 152 -17.67 -3.94 9.51
N PRO A 153 -17.07 -5.12 9.73
CA PRO A 153 -16.40 -5.87 8.67
C PRO A 153 -17.35 -6.17 7.50
N LEU A 154 -16.79 -6.22 6.28
CA LEU A 154 -17.49 -6.72 5.11
C LEU A 154 -17.44 -8.25 5.09
N HIS A 155 -18.52 -8.86 4.58
CA HIS A 155 -18.65 -10.31 4.44
C HIS A 155 -19.02 -10.74 3.02
N ARG A 156 -18.98 -9.80 2.07
CA ARG A 156 -19.30 -10.05 0.67
C ARG A 156 -18.18 -9.49 -0.18
N PHE A 157 -17.53 -10.38 -0.92
CA PHE A 157 -16.47 -10.09 -1.87
C PHE A 157 -16.83 -10.74 -3.21
N PRO A 158 -16.48 -10.14 -4.35
CA PRO A 158 -15.84 -8.83 -4.51
C PRO A 158 -16.74 -7.68 -4.06
N HIS A 159 -16.14 -6.53 -3.75
CA HIS A 159 -16.88 -5.31 -3.47
C HIS A 159 -17.40 -4.72 -4.80
N PRO A 160 -18.60 -4.08 -4.85
CA PRO A 160 -19.14 -3.52 -6.11
C PRO A 160 -18.31 -2.43 -6.78
N LEU A 161 -17.34 -1.85 -6.06
CA LEU A 161 -16.41 -0.84 -6.58
C LEU A 161 -15.06 -1.45 -7.01
N ASP A 162 -14.88 -2.76 -6.88
CA ASP A 162 -13.68 -3.44 -7.35
C ASP A 162 -13.64 -3.38 -8.88
N VAL A 163 -12.47 -3.02 -9.41
CA VAL A 163 -12.20 -2.96 -10.85
C VAL A 163 -11.00 -3.84 -11.15
N ASP A 164 -11.21 -4.84 -11.99
CA ASP A 164 -10.15 -5.76 -12.41
C ASP A 164 -9.06 -5.04 -13.20
N ASN A 165 -7.79 -5.38 -12.92
CA ASN A 165 -6.62 -4.79 -13.57
C ASN A 165 -6.46 -5.25 -15.03
N THR A 166 -6.87 -6.48 -15.34
CA THR A 166 -6.71 -7.09 -16.67
C THR A 166 -8.02 -7.72 -17.16
N SER A 167 -8.05 -8.20 -18.41
CA SER A 167 -9.18 -8.96 -18.97
C SER A 167 -9.28 -10.40 -18.46
N ARG A 168 -8.41 -10.82 -17.52
CA ARG A 168 -8.49 -12.13 -16.88
C ARG A 168 -9.71 -12.22 -15.96
N PRO A 169 -10.17 -13.43 -15.59
CA PRO A 169 -11.26 -13.57 -14.62
C PRO A 169 -10.94 -12.90 -13.28
N GLN A 170 -11.95 -12.28 -12.67
CA GLN A 170 -11.86 -11.67 -11.35
C GLN A 170 -11.36 -12.67 -10.30
N LEU A 171 -10.39 -12.24 -9.48
CA LEU A 171 -9.91 -13.03 -8.36
C LEU A 171 -10.65 -12.61 -7.08
N VAL A 172 -11.52 -13.50 -6.59
CA VAL A 172 -12.30 -13.24 -5.38
C VAL A 172 -11.40 -13.31 -4.14
N LEU A 173 -11.55 -12.38 -3.20
CA LEU A 173 -10.80 -12.40 -1.94
C LEU A 173 -11.06 -13.71 -1.16
N PRO A 174 -10.03 -14.54 -0.93
CA PRO A 174 -10.24 -15.85 -0.31
C PRO A 174 -10.77 -15.75 1.13
N GLU A 175 -11.60 -16.72 1.54
CA GLU A 175 -12.27 -16.68 2.86
C GLU A 175 -11.31 -16.53 4.03
N CYS A 176 -10.09 -17.09 3.95
CA CYS A 176 -9.09 -17.01 5.01
C CYS A 176 -8.59 -15.60 5.32
N TRP A 177 -8.92 -14.60 4.50
CA TRP A 177 -8.55 -13.19 4.72
C TRP A 177 -9.56 -12.39 5.54
N TRP A 178 -10.82 -12.83 5.60
CA TRP A 178 -11.90 -12.02 6.18
C TRP A 178 -12.85 -12.80 7.08
N LYS A 179 -12.87 -14.14 6.96
CA LYS A 179 -13.68 -15.01 7.81
C LYS A 179 -12.81 -15.46 8.99
N PRO A 180 -13.18 -15.13 10.25
CA PRO A 180 -12.47 -15.63 11.41
C PRO A 180 -12.45 -17.16 11.39
N THR A 181 -11.29 -17.77 11.57
CA THR A 181 -11.19 -19.18 11.92
C THR A 181 -11.72 -19.36 13.34
N LEU A 182 -12.75 -20.19 13.49
CA LEU A 182 -13.34 -20.59 14.77
C LEU A 182 -12.33 -21.30 15.68
#